data_AF-A0A239NEN3-F1
#
_entry.id   AF-A0A239NEN3-F1
#
_cell.length_a   1.000
_cell.length_b   1.000
_cell.length_c   1.000
_cell.angle_alpha   90.00
_cell.angle_beta   90.00
_cell.angle_gamma   90.00
#
_symmetry.space_group_name_H-M   'P 1'
#
loop_
_entity.id
_entity.type
_entity.pdbx_description
1 polymer ?
#
loop_
_entity_poly.entity_id
_entity_poly.type
_entity_poly.pdbx_seq_one_letter_code
_entity_poly.pdbx_strand_id
1 'polypeptide(L)'
;MKSHRVWKRPLALVVMAAAIAAGGACTSAGASATQTRHDGSRAADGSRGTDSVTDLLAGCARGGEGGQGGRPGEPGQPGRPGEPGGAACLRLADLPDKPEEKLSAVDKVRIVLTVTSGHATRAEVAEKYKVPEKVFDTWKEQVLDGDWLGLSGEGFPFST
;
A
#
# COMPACT_ATOMS: atom_id res chain seq x y z
N MET A 1 36.19 35.87 8.12
CA MET A 1 34.81 36.32 7.75
C MET A 1 34.74 36.51 6.24
N LYS A 2 33.57 36.20 5.65
CA LYS A 2 33.14 36.28 4.23
C LYS A 2 33.44 35.06 3.35
N SER A 3 32.60 34.04 3.51
CA SER A 3 32.30 33.04 2.48
C SER A 3 31.13 33.58 1.63
N HIS A 4 31.34 33.76 0.33
CA HIS A 4 30.31 34.26 -0.58
C HIS A 4 29.49 33.09 -1.15
N ARG A 5 28.19 33.18 -0.86
CA ARG A 5 27.10 32.31 -1.32
C ARG A 5 27.12 32.13 -2.84
N VAL A 6 27.04 30.89 -3.30
CA VAL A 6 26.50 30.57 -4.62
C VAL A 6 25.40 29.54 -4.41
N TRP A 7 24.20 30.07 -4.13
CA TRP A 7 22.95 29.32 -4.15
C TRP A 7 22.51 29.22 -5.60
N LYS A 8 22.47 28.01 -6.18
CA LYS A 8 21.76 27.76 -7.43
C LYS A 8 20.66 26.74 -7.18
N ARG A 9 19.43 27.24 -7.14
CA ARG A 9 18.21 26.51 -7.52
C ARG A 9 17.69 27.16 -8.79
N PRO A 10 17.05 26.41 -9.69
CA PRO A 10 15.60 26.57 -9.75
C PRO A 10 14.84 25.26 -9.90
N LEU A 11 13.67 25.24 -9.24
CA LEU A 11 12.59 24.28 -9.44
C LEU A 11 12.08 24.35 -10.89
N ALA A 12 11.84 23.19 -11.50
CA ALA A 12 10.98 23.08 -12.68
C ALA A 12 9.64 22.48 -12.24
N LEU A 13 8.59 23.31 -12.23
CA LEU A 13 7.20 22.89 -12.12
C LEU A 13 6.69 22.61 -13.53
N VAL A 14 6.24 21.38 -13.80
CA VAL A 14 5.47 21.07 -15.00
C VAL A 14 4.06 20.69 -14.58
N VAL A 15 3.13 21.62 -14.83
CA VAL A 15 1.69 21.40 -14.76
C VAL A 15 1.25 21.01 -16.16
N MET A 16 0.69 19.81 -16.32
CA MET A 16 -0.08 19.45 -17.50
C MET A 16 -1.50 19.08 -17.07
N ALA A 17 -2.39 20.05 -17.26
CA ALA A 17 -3.83 19.85 -17.24
C ALA A 17 -4.28 19.51 -18.65
N ALA A 18 -4.93 18.35 -18.82
CA ALA A 18 -5.74 18.06 -19.99
C ALA A 18 -7.11 17.58 -19.49
N ALA A 19 -8.05 18.50 -19.47
CA ALA A 19 -9.48 18.21 -19.35
C ALA A 19 -10.04 18.14 -20.76
N ILE A 20 -10.66 17.02 -21.15
CA ILE A 20 -11.69 17.02 -22.20
C ILE A 20 -12.87 16.18 -21.70
N ALA A 21 -13.99 16.86 -21.61
CA ALA A 21 -15.29 16.38 -21.24
C ALA A 21 -16.03 15.71 -22.41
N ALA A 22 -16.70 14.60 -22.13
CA ALA A 22 -17.92 14.12 -22.78
C ALA A 22 -18.48 13.02 -21.83
N GLY A 23 -19.71 13.01 -21.33
CA GLY A 23 -20.95 13.53 -21.86
C GLY A 23 -21.88 12.34 -22.13
N GLY A 24 -22.90 12.13 -21.29
CA GLY A 24 -24.18 11.57 -21.73
C GLY A 24 -24.44 10.06 -21.62
N ALA A 25 -25.28 9.73 -20.64
CA ALA A 25 -26.48 8.87 -20.72
C ALA A 25 -26.40 7.37 -21.07
N CYS A 26 -27.12 6.60 -20.26
CA CYS A 26 -27.45 5.19 -20.36
C CYS A 26 -28.14 4.81 -21.69
N THR A 27 -27.74 3.67 -22.28
CA THR A 27 -28.63 2.79 -23.04
C THR A 27 -28.22 1.33 -22.87
N SER A 28 -29.15 0.50 -22.41
CA SER A 28 -29.07 -0.96 -22.36
C SER A 28 -29.55 -1.59 -23.67
N ALA A 29 -28.78 -2.55 -24.20
CA ALA A 29 -29.15 -3.68 -25.10
C ALA A 29 -27.90 -4.04 -25.93
N GLY A 30 -27.47 -5.27 -26.16
CA GLY A 30 -27.96 -6.60 -25.88
C GLY A 30 -27.10 -7.56 -26.71
N ALA A 31 -26.74 -8.69 -26.11
CA ALA A 31 -26.33 -9.97 -26.71
C ALA A 31 -25.32 -10.02 -27.89
N SER A 32 -24.16 -10.62 -27.61
CA SER A 32 -23.77 -11.85 -28.33
C SER A 32 -23.07 -12.79 -27.35
N ALA A 33 -23.75 -13.91 -27.10
CA ALA A 33 -23.26 -15.02 -26.32
C ALA A 33 -22.09 -15.69 -27.06
N THR A 34 -20.98 -15.90 -26.37
CA THR A 34 -20.13 -17.07 -26.62
C THR A 34 -19.85 -17.68 -25.27
N GLN A 35 -20.32 -18.91 -25.11
CA GLN A 35 -20.23 -19.70 -23.90
C GLN A 35 -18.78 -19.93 -23.50
N THR A 36 -18.43 -19.56 -22.28
CA THR A 36 -17.56 -20.39 -21.45
C THR A 36 -18.29 -20.62 -20.14
N ARG A 37 -18.70 -21.87 -19.93
CA ARG A 37 -18.95 -22.40 -18.59
C ARG A 37 -17.74 -22.06 -17.73
N HIS A 38 -17.95 -21.33 -16.66
CA HIS A 38 -17.16 -21.53 -15.46
C HIS A 38 -18.12 -21.75 -14.31
N ASP A 39 -18.05 -22.98 -13.81
CA ASP A 39 -18.58 -23.45 -12.55
C ASP A 39 -18.43 -22.43 -11.42
N GLY A 40 -19.40 -22.49 -10.50
CA GLY A 40 -19.44 -21.68 -9.30
C GLY A 40 -18.08 -21.57 -8.62
N SER A 41 -17.51 -20.37 -8.65
CA SER A 41 -16.38 -20.03 -7.81
C SER A 41 -16.92 -19.77 -6.41
N ARG A 42 -17.04 -20.88 -5.68
CA ARG A 42 -16.89 -20.99 -4.24
C ARG A 42 -15.85 -19.97 -3.77
N ALA A 43 -16.17 -19.26 -2.69
CA ALA A 43 -15.27 -18.36 -1.99
C ALA A 43 -13.85 -18.95 -2.00
N ALA A 44 -12.92 -18.21 -2.59
CA ALA A 44 -11.51 -18.53 -2.54
C ALA A 44 -11.04 -18.27 -1.11
N ASP A 45 -11.25 -19.25 -0.25
CA ASP A 45 -10.40 -19.49 0.89
C ASP A 45 -9.20 -20.28 0.34
N GLY A 46 -8.04 -19.64 0.35
CA GLY A 46 -6.88 -20.18 -0.34
C GLY A 46 -5.73 -19.19 -0.30
N SER A 47 -5.06 -19.18 0.85
CA SER A 47 -3.76 -18.56 1.12
C SER A 47 -2.91 -18.42 -0.15
N ARG A 48 -2.86 -17.20 -0.69
CA ARG A 48 -1.80 -16.78 -1.61
C ARG A 48 -0.73 -16.06 -0.80
N GLY A 49 0.52 -16.33 -1.15
CA GLY A 49 1.72 -15.90 -0.42
C GLY A 49 1.65 -14.45 0.08
N THR A 50 2.04 -14.28 1.33
CA THR A 50 2.08 -13.00 2.04
C THR A 50 3.26 -12.16 1.56
N ASP A 51 3.26 -11.75 0.29
CA ASP A 51 4.37 -10.98 -0.29
C ASP A 51 3.98 -9.55 -0.67
N SER A 52 2.68 -9.21 -0.58
CA SER A 52 2.18 -7.87 -0.89
C SER A 52 1.99 -7.05 0.40
N VAL A 53 2.50 -5.81 0.43
CA VAL A 53 2.16 -4.81 1.48
C VAL A 53 0.64 -4.68 1.64
N THR A 54 -0.08 -4.82 0.53
CA THR A 54 -1.54 -4.81 0.45
C THR A 54 -2.19 -5.98 1.18
N ASP A 55 -1.61 -7.18 1.16
CA ASP A 55 -2.17 -8.38 1.83
C ASP A 55 -1.92 -8.34 3.34
N LEU A 56 -0.76 -7.82 3.75
CA LEU A 56 -0.44 -7.55 5.16
C LEU A 56 -1.35 -6.47 5.77
N LEU A 57 -1.78 -5.50 4.97
CA LEU A 57 -2.77 -4.48 5.36
C LEU A 57 -4.22 -4.95 5.14
N ALA A 58 -4.46 -5.94 4.27
CA ALA A 58 -5.80 -6.45 3.97
C ALA A 58 -6.40 -7.21 5.16
N GLY A 59 -5.58 -7.87 5.99
CA GLY A 59 -6.03 -8.49 7.24
C GLY A 59 -6.56 -7.48 8.28
N CYS A 60 -6.34 -6.19 8.05
CA CYS A 60 -6.64 -5.11 9.00
C CYS A 60 -7.96 -4.42 8.71
N ALA A 61 -8.48 -4.57 7.49
CA ALA A 61 -9.72 -4.01 7.00
C ALA A 61 -10.68 -5.16 6.66
N ARG A 62 -11.93 -5.06 7.11
CA ARG A 62 -12.92 -6.08 6.80
C ARG A 62 -13.73 -5.66 5.58
N GLY A 63 -13.67 -6.46 4.52
CA GLY A 63 -14.50 -6.25 3.33
C GLY A 63 -15.99 -6.19 3.66
N GLY A 64 -16.72 -5.34 2.95
CA GLY A 64 -18.17 -5.17 3.12
C GLY A 64 -18.97 -6.40 2.66
N GLU A 65 -20.18 -6.55 3.17
CA GLU A 65 -21.09 -7.61 2.76
C GLU A 65 -21.81 -7.22 1.46
N GLY A 66 -21.90 -8.14 0.50
CA GLY A 66 -22.64 -7.93 -0.74
C GLY A 66 -24.14 -7.75 -0.51
N GLY A 67 -24.78 -6.94 -1.35
CA GLY A 67 -26.22 -6.71 -1.31
C GLY A 67 -27.04 -7.93 -1.71
N GLN A 68 -28.30 -7.98 -1.26
CA GLN A 68 -29.23 -9.04 -1.66
C GLN A 68 -29.98 -8.66 -2.94
N GLY A 69 -30.07 -9.59 -3.89
CA GLY A 69 -30.86 -9.42 -5.11
C GLY A 69 -32.36 -9.26 -4.81
N GLY A 70 -33.02 -8.37 -5.57
CA GLY A 70 -34.46 -8.14 -5.46
C GLY A 70 -35.29 -9.23 -6.13
N ARG A 71 -36.59 -9.27 -5.79
CA ARG A 71 -37.59 -10.08 -6.50
C ARG A 71 -38.02 -9.40 -7.80
N PRO A 72 -38.67 -10.10 -8.74
CA PRO A 72 -39.21 -9.46 -9.95
C PRO A 72 -40.14 -8.31 -9.60
N GLY A 73 -39.82 -7.10 -10.05
CA GLY A 73 -40.56 -5.87 -9.77
C GLY A 73 -40.11 -5.09 -8.52
N GLU A 74 -39.18 -5.63 -7.72
CA GLU A 74 -38.66 -4.98 -6.51
C GLU A 74 -37.13 -4.80 -6.58
N PRO A 75 -36.58 -3.62 -6.27
CA PRO A 75 -35.14 -3.42 -6.18
C PRO A 75 -34.51 -4.31 -5.09
N GLY A 76 -33.27 -4.74 -5.30
CA GLY A 76 -32.49 -5.41 -4.26
C GLY A 76 -32.06 -4.48 -3.13
N GLN A 77 -31.54 -5.05 -2.05
CA GLN A 77 -30.95 -4.28 -0.95
C GLN A 77 -29.46 -4.06 -1.21
N PRO A 78 -28.94 -2.83 -1.07
CA PRO A 78 -27.51 -2.57 -1.17
C PRO A 78 -26.74 -3.31 -0.06
N GLY A 79 -25.49 -3.64 -0.36
CA GLY A 79 -24.58 -4.25 0.60
C GLY A 79 -24.16 -3.29 1.71
N ARG A 80 -23.49 -3.82 2.73
CA ARG A 80 -22.87 -3.00 3.77
C ARG A 80 -21.46 -2.62 3.34
N PRO A 81 -21.04 -1.35 3.54
CA PRO A 81 -19.64 -0.98 3.34
C PRO A 81 -18.76 -1.77 4.32
N GLY A 82 -17.51 -1.98 3.92
CA GLY A 82 -16.51 -2.62 4.77
C GLY A 82 -16.12 -1.77 5.97
N GLU A 83 -15.54 -2.42 6.98
CA GLU A 83 -14.92 -1.72 8.11
C GLU A 83 -13.57 -1.16 7.66
N PRO A 84 -13.27 0.11 7.98
CA PRO A 84 -11.97 0.69 7.68
C PRO A 84 -10.87 -0.11 8.38
N GLY A 85 -9.70 -0.15 7.74
CA GLY A 85 -8.51 -0.77 8.32
C GLY A 85 -8.21 -0.21 9.71
N GLY A 86 -8.17 -1.06 10.73
CA GLY A 86 -7.83 -0.65 12.09
C GLY A 86 -6.33 -0.44 12.28
N ALA A 87 -5.96 0.43 13.22
CA ALA A 87 -4.58 0.63 13.71
C ALA A 87 -3.90 -0.65 14.23
N ALA A 88 -4.66 -1.73 14.42
CA ALA A 88 -4.22 -3.00 14.98
C ALA A 88 -3.09 -3.67 14.20
N CYS A 89 -2.84 -3.32 12.93
CA CYS A 89 -1.75 -3.93 12.15
C CYS A 89 -0.45 -3.14 12.14
N LEU A 90 -0.44 -1.96 12.76
CA LEU A 90 0.71 -1.09 12.82
C LEU A 90 1.27 -0.98 14.24
N ARG A 91 0.81 -1.78 15.20
CA ARG A 91 1.42 -1.76 16.55
C ARG A 91 2.82 -2.36 16.46
N LEU A 92 3.71 -1.88 17.33
CA LEU A 92 5.07 -2.40 17.46
C LEU A 92 5.12 -3.93 17.66
N ALA A 93 4.12 -4.50 18.36
CA ALA A 93 4.00 -5.92 18.63
C ALA A 93 3.66 -6.76 17.39
N ASP A 94 3.01 -6.17 16.38
CA ASP A 94 2.61 -6.86 15.14
C ASP A 94 3.68 -6.78 14.04
N LEU A 95 4.76 -6.04 14.31
CA LEU A 95 5.93 -5.96 13.46
C LEU A 95 6.75 -7.25 13.53
N PRO A 96 7.40 -7.66 12.42
CA PRO A 96 8.07 -8.95 12.31
C PRO A 96 9.15 -9.14 13.39
N ASP A 97 9.13 -10.31 14.03
CA ASP A 97 10.10 -10.72 15.07
C ASP A 97 11.30 -11.43 14.45
N LYS A 98 12.01 -10.71 13.56
CA LYS A 98 13.26 -11.17 12.95
C LYS A 98 14.28 -10.05 12.96
N PRO A 99 15.59 -10.37 12.98
CA PRO A 99 16.63 -9.36 13.04
C PRO A 99 16.72 -8.59 11.71
N GLU A 100 17.40 -7.44 11.73
CA GLU A 100 17.43 -6.49 10.61
C GLU A 100 17.87 -7.12 9.28
N GLU A 101 18.85 -8.00 9.32
CA GLU A 101 19.45 -8.62 8.13
C GLU A 101 18.47 -9.57 7.41
N LYS A 102 17.37 -9.94 8.08
CA LYS A 102 16.30 -10.78 7.54
C LYS A 102 15.03 -9.99 7.22
N LEU A 103 15.02 -8.67 7.42
CA LEU A 103 13.91 -7.81 7.04
C LEU A 103 13.88 -7.66 5.52
N SER A 104 12.74 -8.00 4.92
CA SER A 104 12.46 -7.69 3.53
C SER A 104 12.20 -6.19 3.35
N ALA A 105 12.21 -5.71 2.11
CA ALA A 105 11.79 -4.35 1.80
C ALA A 105 10.36 -4.05 2.32
N VAL A 106 9.45 -5.02 2.20
CA VAL A 106 8.07 -4.94 2.70
C VAL A 106 8.04 -4.79 4.23
N ASP A 107 8.89 -5.52 4.94
CA ASP A 107 8.99 -5.38 6.41
C ASP A 107 9.46 -3.99 6.81
N LYS A 108 10.51 -3.47 6.15
CA LYS A 108 11.05 -2.13 6.42
C LYS A 108 10.00 -1.05 6.14
N VAL A 109 9.20 -1.20 5.09
CA VAL A 109 8.07 -0.30 4.78
C VAL A 109 7.03 -0.33 5.90
N ARG A 110 6.65 -1.52 6.38
CA ARG A 110 5.69 -1.67 7.46
C ARG A 110 6.20 -1.02 8.75
N ILE A 111 7.47 -1.19 9.08
CA ILE A 111 8.14 -0.55 10.22
C ILE A 111 8.09 0.98 10.09
N VAL A 112 8.42 1.54 8.92
CA VAL A 112 8.34 2.99 8.67
C VAL A 112 6.91 3.51 8.82
N LEU A 113 5.93 2.79 8.28
CA LEU A 113 4.51 3.15 8.38
C LEU A 113 4.02 3.15 9.82
N THR A 114 4.43 2.16 10.62
CA THR A 114 4.13 2.09 12.06
C THR A 114 4.63 3.33 12.81
N VAL A 115 5.88 3.74 12.57
CA VAL A 115 6.45 4.91 13.26
C VAL A 115 5.82 6.22 12.78
N THR A 116 5.65 6.38 11.46
CA THR A 116 5.10 7.62 10.88
C THR A 116 3.62 7.82 11.21
N SER A 117 2.88 6.74 11.45
CA SER A 117 1.50 6.78 11.91
C SER A 117 1.37 6.99 13.43
N GLY A 118 2.48 7.09 14.16
CA GLY A 118 2.51 7.30 15.61
C GLY A 118 2.22 6.06 16.45
N HIS A 119 2.27 4.85 15.86
CA HIS A 119 2.01 3.59 16.57
C HIS A 119 3.27 2.97 17.20
N ALA A 120 4.45 3.53 16.89
CA ALA A 120 5.70 3.31 17.61
C ALA A 120 6.60 4.54 17.49
N THR A 121 7.60 4.62 18.35
CA THR A 121 8.68 5.60 18.28
C THR A 121 9.88 5.03 17.52
N ARG A 122 10.75 5.92 17.03
CA ARG A 122 12.02 5.51 16.41
C ARG A 122 12.91 4.74 17.37
N ALA A 123 12.94 5.15 18.63
CA ALA A 123 13.73 4.50 19.68
C ALA A 123 13.27 3.06 19.93
N GLU A 124 11.95 2.82 20.00
CA GLU A 124 11.40 1.47 20.17
C GLU A 124 11.75 0.54 19.00
N VAL A 125 11.70 1.06 17.77
CA VAL A 125 12.10 0.30 16.57
C VAL A 125 13.60 0.04 16.55
N ALA A 126 14.41 1.05 16.84
CA ALA A 126 15.86 0.94 16.94
C ALA A 126 16.27 -0.12 17.98
N GLU A 127 15.59 -0.15 19.12
CA GLU A 127 15.80 -1.14 20.16
C GLU A 127 15.37 -2.55 19.74
N LYS A 128 14.19 -2.69 19.11
CA LYS A 128 13.64 -3.98 18.66
C LYS A 128 14.55 -4.64 17.63
N TYR A 129 15.01 -3.88 16.63
CA TYR A 129 15.80 -4.41 15.51
C TYR A 129 17.31 -4.25 15.70
N LYS A 130 17.76 -3.68 16.83
CA LYS A 130 19.17 -3.41 17.13
C LYS A 130 19.87 -2.58 16.05
N VAL A 131 19.14 -1.62 15.47
CA VAL A 131 19.67 -0.68 14.48
C VAL A 131 19.85 0.72 15.07
N PRO A 132 20.86 1.49 14.63
CA PRO A 132 20.91 2.92 14.91
C PRO A 132 19.69 3.64 14.35
N GLU A 133 19.18 4.66 15.04
CA GLU A 133 18.06 5.49 14.54
C GLU A 133 18.34 6.11 13.14
N LYS A 134 19.61 6.37 12.84
CA LYS A 134 20.04 6.86 11.52
C LYS A 134 19.74 5.86 10.39
N VAL A 135 19.83 4.56 10.66
CA VAL A 135 19.49 3.51 9.68
C VAL A 135 17.99 3.52 9.41
N PHE A 136 17.16 3.72 10.44
CA PHE A 136 15.73 3.92 10.27
C PHE A 136 15.43 5.17 9.42
N ASP A 137 16.15 6.28 9.64
CA ASP A 137 15.97 7.48 8.82
C ASP A 137 16.29 7.22 7.33
N THR A 138 17.30 6.41 7.02
CA THR A 138 17.56 5.95 5.64
C THR A 138 16.38 5.18 5.07
N TRP A 139 15.81 4.21 5.83
CA TRP A 139 14.63 3.47 5.34
C TRP A 139 13.45 4.39 5.09
N LYS A 140 13.23 5.37 5.97
CA LYS A 140 12.15 6.36 5.81
C LYS A 140 12.34 7.19 4.54
N GLU A 141 13.54 7.68 4.27
CA GLU A 141 13.85 8.40 3.03
C GLU A 141 13.60 7.52 1.80
N GLN A 142 14.09 6.28 1.80
CA GLN A 142 13.89 5.34 0.70
C GLN A 142 12.41 5.03 0.44
N VAL A 143 11.59 4.88 1.50
CA VAL A 143 10.13 4.70 1.35
C VAL A 143 9.48 5.92 0.70
N LEU A 144 9.88 7.13 1.11
CA LEU A 144 9.33 8.38 0.57
C LEU A 144 9.75 8.62 -0.89
N ASP A 145 10.99 8.25 -1.24
CA ASP A 145 11.55 8.40 -2.58
C ASP A 145 11.14 7.25 -3.52
N GLY A 146 10.50 6.19 -3.00
CA GLY A 146 10.13 5.00 -3.77
C GLY A 146 11.33 4.13 -4.16
N ASP A 147 12.45 4.23 -3.43
CA ASP A 147 13.65 3.43 -3.64
C ASP A 147 13.51 2.04 -2.99
N TRP A 148 12.78 1.16 -3.68
CA TRP A 148 12.55 -0.23 -3.24
C TRP A 148 13.83 -1.07 -3.16
N LEU A 149 14.85 -0.71 -3.94
CA LEU A 149 16.10 -1.46 -4.08
C LEU A 149 17.06 -1.12 -2.95
N GLY A 150 17.14 0.17 -2.60
CA GLY A 150 17.81 0.61 -1.39
C GLY A 150 17.23 -0.03 -0.13
N LEU A 151 15.91 -0.29 -0.11
CA LEU A 151 15.25 -1.01 0.98
C LEU A 151 15.58 -2.50 1.03
N SER A 152 15.67 -3.18 -0.13
CA SER A 152 16.04 -4.61 -0.17
C SER A 152 17.51 -4.85 0.18
N GLY A 153 18.35 -3.80 0.20
CA GLY A 153 19.80 -3.92 0.39
C GLY A 153 20.51 -4.47 -0.85
N GLU A 154 19.77 -4.65 -1.94
CA GLU A 154 20.31 -5.01 -3.25
C GLU A 154 20.81 -3.75 -3.93
N GLY A 155 22.01 -3.32 -3.54
CA GLY A 155 22.75 -2.34 -4.32
C GLY A 155 22.98 -2.92 -5.72
N PHE A 156 22.25 -2.44 -6.73
CA PHE A 156 22.54 -2.83 -8.10
C PHE A 156 23.99 -2.45 -8.45
N PRO A 157 24.76 -3.36 -9.08
CA PRO A 157 26.14 -3.10 -9.50
C PRO A 157 26.20 -2.28 -10.79
N PHE A 158 25.34 -1.27 -10.97
CA PHE A 158 25.42 -0.36 -12.11
C PHE A 158 26.17 0.90 -11.68
N SER A 159 27.46 0.73 -11.40
CA SER A 159 28.45 1.79 -11.49
C SER A 159 29.53 1.33 -12.48
N THR A 160 29.31 1.66 -13.74
CA THR A 160 30.31 1.78 -14.80
C THR A 160 29.94 2.98 -15.65
#